data_AF-A0A6A6SA79-F1
#
_entry.id   AF-A0A6A6SA79-F1
#
_cell.length_a   1.000
_cell.length_b   1.000
_cell.length_c   1.000
_cell.angle_alpha   90.00
_cell.angle_beta   90.00
_cell.angle_gamma   90.00
#
_symmetry.space_group_name_H-M   'P 1'
#
loop_
_entity.id
_entity.type
_entity.pdbx_description
1 polymer ?
#
loop_
_entity_poly.entity_id
_entity_poly.type
_entity_poly.pdbx_seq_one_letter_code
_entity_poly.pdbx_strand_id
1 'polypeptide(L)'
;MADWRLLDYAKDAEDAASGLSVFINEIPQYSKEITGDIAELFAISSALRSLHEDLDLDRYGRYSARIFKDLDVCLPSLRYTLEDVVNMFSKSKRKQRQAPGAFPGTPPYAQIWEDVCEELRSQGISLPIRLSMYRAYLQGMSDQLKGDDKDQDVDRARIRLAKLVKKQEPMADYFKRLAIDPRAHAFQESCGRMHVHLGYRNQDAFGTLNMEWLADMNGVAHTASRTPRPFTPPAPRPHYDRYSTYPVGGVHHTSPPPLPPHSPAPRPQYDRYQSYPTYAHIPPHVSTPPPPSPRSPAYGIGDIPFVPPMVPSAPQSPTISTASSQTHSTHSNDSAGPVAHWAMRIFDGRYSSTPFQVLGQPTKCLGRDEPKAIELLDNDGFENVLELPFESNSVIVRLYWRAEDSRSRILFLTQNANGRKMRHCFPLTGLKFLRTGSCLQLCRVNRQDGQLDLWANLRFTLYERMVLLYCTMSAMKRQDNYPTAAGLEDFFQPGEKEEFGGEIQDDRYLHAFRIFRDRDSGCVRFEATPRRGPLKTTPIWTAFVTQYIGQRNWMKRVGPCTVQFRELHPYMFCEGYRLRKGPTGKYLLTFTTADDARQFMDVFHHIRTR
;
A
#
# COMPACT_ATOMS: atom_id res chain seq x y z
N MET A 1 -1.33 26.81 -30.69
CA MET A 1 -2.32 26.14 -29.83
C MET A 1 -2.29 24.66 -30.21
N ALA A 2 -2.27 23.74 -29.23
CA ALA A 2 -2.30 22.31 -29.55
C ALA A 2 -3.66 21.99 -30.22
N ASP A 3 -3.62 21.41 -31.42
CA ASP A 3 -4.79 20.92 -32.12
C ASP A 3 -5.17 19.56 -31.51
N TRP A 4 -6.13 19.56 -30.58
CA TRP A 4 -6.55 18.37 -29.83
C TRP A 4 -7.41 17.42 -30.65
N ARG A 5 -7.73 17.75 -31.92
CA ARG A 5 -8.43 16.88 -32.87
C ARG A 5 -9.69 16.22 -32.28
N LEU A 6 -10.49 16.98 -31.52
CA LEU A 6 -11.69 16.45 -30.85
C LEU A 6 -12.69 15.84 -31.82
N LEU A 7 -12.76 16.38 -33.04
CA LEU A 7 -13.59 15.84 -34.12
C LEU A 7 -13.10 14.49 -34.65
N ASP A 8 -11.79 14.22 -34.63
CA ASP A 8 -11.24 12.91 -35.00
C ASP A 8 -11.66 11.86 -33.95
N TYR A 9 -11.54 12.19 -32.66
CA TYR A 9 -12.01 11.32 -31.58
C TYR A 9 -13.52 11.06 -31.60
N ALA A 10 -14.31 12.06 -32.02
CA ALA A 10 -15.76 11.91 -32.16
C ALA A 10 -16.07 10.90 -33.28
N LYS A 11 -15.34 10.96 -34.39
CA LYS A 11 -15.44 9.99 -35.48
C LYS A 11 -14.97 8.59 -35.05
N ASP A 12 -13.86 8.48 -34.33
CA ASP A 12 -13.35 7.19 -33.83
C ASP A 12 -14.38 6.50 -32.89
N ALA A 13 -15.14 7.28 -32.11
CA ALA A 13 -16.21 6.75 -31.26
C ALA A 13 -17.40 6.23 -32.08
N GLU A 14 -17.78 6.91 -33.17
CA GLU A 14 -18.82 6.46 -34.11
C GLU A 14 -18.39 5.20 -34.87
N ASP A 15 -17.10 5.12 -35.26
CA ASP A 15 -16.52 3.95 -35.92
C ASP A 15 -16.50 2.74 -34.96
N ALA A 16 -16.16 2.94 -33.69
CA ALA A 16 -16.24 1.91 -32.65
C ALA A 16 -17.69 1.44 -32.42
N ALA A 17 -18.66 2.35 -32.39
CA ALA A 17 -20.08 2.02 -32.25
C ALA A 17 -20.59 1.19 -33.43
N SER A 18 -20.17 1.56 -34.64
CA SER A 18 -20.45 0.80 -35.86
C SER A 18 -19.86 -0.60 -35.79
N GLY A 19 -18.64 -0.75 -35.26
CA GLY A 19 -18.01 -2.05 -35.03
C GLY A 19 -18.77 -2.95 -34.05
N LEU A 20 -19.32 -2.38 -32.98
CA LEU A 20 -20.14 -3.11 -32.00
C LEU A 20 -21.49 -3.56 -32.57
N SER A 21 -22.06 -2.81 -33.52
CA SER A 21 -23.37 -3.14 -34.10
C SER A 21 -23.40 -4.53 -34.79
N VAL A 22 -22.25 -4.99 -35.28
CA VAL A 22 -22.08 -6.33 -35.90
C VAL A 22 -22.44 -7.45 -34.92
N PHE A 23 -22.23 -7.25 -33.62
CA PHE A 23 -22.47 -8.26 -32.60
C PHE A 23 -23.94 -8.40 -32.18
N ILE A 24 -24.78 -7.38 -32.41
CA ILE A 24 -26.17 -7.36 -31.90
C ILE A 24 -26.97 -8.58 -32.39
N ASN A 25 -26.83 -8.90 -33.68
CA ASN A 25 -27.55 -10.01 -34.31
C ASN A 25 -26.83 -11.36 -34.12
N GLU A 26 -25.50 -11.34 -33.96
CA GLU A 26 -24.67 -12.53 -33.85
C GLU A 26 -24.64 -13.12 -32.43
N ILE A 27 -24.78 -12.26 -31.41
CA ILE A 27 -24.82 -12.64 -29.99
C ILE A 27 -25.99 -11.98 -29.24
N PRO A 28 -27.24 -12.39 -29.53
CA PRO A 28 -28.44 -11.75 -28.99
C PRO A 28 -28.51 -11.79 -27.45
N GLN A 29 -27.84 -12.74 -26.79
CA GLN A 29 -27.74 -12.81 -25.33
C GLN A 29 -27.04 -11.60 -24.70
N TYR A 30 -26.18 -10.91 -25.45
CA TYR A 30 -25.46 -9.69 -25.00
C TYR A 30 -26.04 -8.41 -25.62
N SER A 31 -27.09 -8.51 -26.44
CA SER A 31 -27.65 -7.40 -27.23
C SER A 31 -27.97 -6.14 -26.39
N LYS A 32 -28.53 -6.32 -25.18
CA LYS A 32 -28.85 -5.22 -24.26
C LYS A 32 -27.61 -4.46 -23.81
N GLU A 33 -26.53 -5.17 -23.47
CA GLU A 33 -25.28 -4.58 -23.01
C GLU A 33 -24.58 -3.85 -24.16
N ILE A 34 -24.47 -4.50 -25.32
CA ILE A 34 -23.87 -3.94 -26.54
C ILE A 34 -24.61 -2.69 -27.00
N THR A 35 -25.95 -2.70 -26.95
CA THR A 35 -26.76 -1.53 -27.31
C THR A 35 -26.53 -0.37 -26.33
N GLY A 36 -26.32 -0.66 -25.04
CA GLY A 36 -25.95 0.33 -24.04
C GLY A 36 -24.59 0.97 -24.32
N ASP A 37 -23.59 0.15 -24.66
CA ASP A 37 -22.25 0.64 -25.00
C ASP A 37 -22.25 1.48 -26.30
N ILE A 38 -23.03 1.08 -27.31
CA ILE A 38 -23.24 1.86 -28.55
C ILE A 38 -23.85 3.22 -28.23
N ALA A 39 -24.87 3.26 -27.37
CA ALA A 39 -25.51 4.52 -26.98
C ALA A 39 -24.54 5.46 -26.26
N GLU A 40 -23.70 4.93 -25.36
CA GLU A 40 -22.68 5.73 -24.67
C GLU A 40 -21.60 6.23 -25.66
N LEU A 41 -21.20 5.45 -26.66
CA LEU A 41 -20.24 5.88 -27.70
C LEU A 41 -20.77 7.05 -28.55
N PHE A 42 -22.04 7.01 -28.97
CA PHE A 42 -22.66 8.14 -29.66
C PHE A 42 -22.79 9.37 -28.75
N ALA A 43 -23.08 9.16 -27.47
CA ALA A 43 -23.13 10.25 -26.51
C ALA A 43 -21.74 10.88 -26.26
N ILE A 44 -20.66 10.08 -26.28
CA ILE A 44 -19.27 10.57 -26.24
C ILE A 44 -18.96 11.40 -27.49
N SER A 45 -19.33 10.93 -28.69
CA SER A 45 -19.15 11.70 -29.94
C SER A 45 -19.85 13.06 -29.85
N SER A 46 -21.10 13.09 -29.41
CA SER A 46 -21.87 14.32 -29.21
C SER A 46 -21.21 15.27 -28.21
N ALA A 47 -20.70 14.74 -27.08
CA ALA A 47 -20.01 15.53 -26.07
C ALA A 47 -18.68 16.13 -26.59
N LEU A 48 -17.92 15.38 -27.40
CA LEU A 48 -16.68 15.87 -28.02
C LEU A 48 -16.93 17.00 -29.02
N ARG A 49 -17.99 16.89 -29.85
CA ARG A 49 -18.39 17.93 -30.79
C ARG A 49 -18.86 19.19 -30.05
N SER A 50 -19.69 19.03 -29.02
CA SER A 50 -20.14 20.14 -28.18
C SER A 50 -18.98 20.86 -27.51
N LEU A 51 -18.02 20.12 -26.95
CA LEU A 51 -16.82 20.68 -26.33
C LEU A 51 -15.92 21.41 -27.34
N HIS A 52 -15.82 20.91 -28.57
CA HIS A 52 -15.08 21.59 -29.64
C HIS A 52 -15.69 22.96 -29.98
N GLU A 53 -17.02 23.01 -30.17
CA GLU A 53 -17.73 24.27 -30.41
C GLU A 53 -17.60 25.23 -29.22
N ASP A 54 -17.69 24.73 -28.00
CA ASP A 54 -17.57 25.54 -26.78
C ASP A 54 -16.15 26.12 -26.60
N LEU A 55 -15.11 25.41 -27.05
CA LEU A 55 -13.71 25.85 -26.97
C LEU A 55 -13.34 26.89 -28.04
N ASP A 56 -14.02 26.87 -29.19
CA ASP A 56 -13.87 27.88 -30.25
C ASP A 56 -14.48 29.25 -29.87
N LEU A 57 -15.28 29.30 -28.81
CA LEU A 57 -15.81 30.55 -28.27
C LEU A 57 -14.75 31.27 -27.41
N ASP A 58 -14.22 32.38 -27.93
CA ASP A 58 -13.18 33.26 -27.34
C ASP A 58 -13.47 33.82 -25.92
N ARG A 59 -14.62 33.47 -25.33
CA ARG A 59 -15.15 34.03 -24.07
C ARG A 59 -14.67 33.30 -22.81
N TYR A 60 -14.01 32.15 -22.95
CA TYR A 60 -13.73 31.25 -21.80
C TYR A 60 -12.25 31.13 -21.41
N GLY A 61 -11.41 32.10 -21.79
CA GLY A 61 -9.94 32.06 -21.64
C GLY A 61 -9.39 31.77 -20.23
N ARG A 62 -10.19 31.90 -19.16
CA ARG A 62 -9.81 31.53 -17.78
C ARG A 62 -10.00 30.03 -17.44
N TYR A 63 -10.93 29.34 -18.12
CA TYR A 63 -11.24 27.92 -17.90
C TYR A 63 -10.52 27.00 -18.89
N SER A 64 -10.14 27.53 -20.07
CA SER A 64 -9.43 26.79 -21.11
C SER A 64 -8.14 26.12 -20.63
N ALA A 65 -7.36 26.77 -19.76
CA ALA A 65 -6.13 26.20 -19.21
C ALA A 65 -6.34 24.97 -18.29
N ARG A 66 -7.49 24.87 -17.60
CA ARG A 66 -7.84 23.68 -16.80
C ARG A 66 -8.31 22.56 -17.73
N ILE A 67 -9.17 22.90 -18.69
CA ILE A 67 -9.73 21.94 -19.65
C ILE A 67 -8.67 21.31 -20.53
N PHE A 68 -7.64 22.06 -20.96
CA PHE A 68 -6.53 21.47 -21.71
C PHE A 68 -5.77 20.42 -20.91
N LYS A 69 -5.55 20.64 -19.60
CA LYS A 69 -4.92 19.65 -18.71
C LYS A 69 -5.80 18.42 -18.46
N ASP A 70 -7.10 18.55 -18.69
CA ASP A 70 -8.08 17.49 -18.50
C ASP A 70 -8.27 16.68 -19.78
N LEU A 71 -8.21 17.31 -20.94
CA LEU A 71 -8.10 16.67 -22.25
C LEU A 71 -6.81 15.85 -22.40
N ASP A 72 -5.69 16.34 -21.86
CA ASP A 72 -4.41 15.61 -21.76
C ASP A 72 -4.53 14.24 -21.06
N VAL A 73 -5.55 14.07 -20.22
CA VAL A 73 -5.80 12.82 -19.48
C VAL A 73 -6.89 11.99 -20.14
N CYS A 74 -7.98 12.63 -20.57
CA CYS A 74 -9.14 11.92 -21.10
C CYS A 74 -8.87 11.33 -22.49
N LEU A 75 -8.29 12.11 -23.41
CA LEU A 75 -8.16 11.70 -24.81
C LEU A 75 -7.24 10.50 -25.00
N PRO A 76 -6.08 10.39 -24.33
CA PRO A 76 -5.26 9.18 -24.42
C PRO A 76 -5.98 7.92 -23.93
N SER A 77 -6.75 8.03 -22.85
CA SER A 77 -7.49 6.90 -22.28
C SER A 77 -8.63 6.42 -23.18
N LEU A 78 -9.37 7.39 -23.72
CA LEU A 78 -10.42 7.18 -24.70
C LEU A 78 -9.83 6.50 -25.94
N ARG A 79 -8.71 7.01 -26.46
CA ARG A 79 -8.00 6.42 -27.60
C ARG A 79 -7.73 4.93 -27.42
N TYR A 80 -7.08 4.55 -26.31
CA TYR A 80 -6.76 3.14 -26.06
C TYR A 80 -8.02 2.28 -25.97
N THR A 81 -9.10 2.81 -25.40
CA THR A 81 -10.37 2.07 -25.29
C THR A 81 -11.03 1.90 -26.65
N LEU A 82 -11.06 2.94 -27.48
CA LEU A 82 -11.59 2.87 -28.84
C LEU A 82 -10.75 1.94 -29.73
N GLU A 83 -9.42 2.00 -29.62
CA GLU A 83 -8.51 1.07 -30.32
C GLU A 83 -8.74 -0.38 -29.87
N ASP A 84 -8.96 -0.64 -28.59
CA ASP A 84 -9.27 -1.98 -28.06
C ASP A 84 -10.61 -2.51 -28.61
N VAL A 85 -11.63 -1.65 -28.69
CA VAL A 85 -12.95 -1.99 -29.23
C VAL A 85 -12.86 -2.24 -30.75
N VAL A 86 -12.27 -1.33 -31.52
CA VAL A 86 -12.17 -1.48 -32.99
C VAL A 86 -11.31 -2.69 -33.38
N ASN A 87 -10.25 -3.00 -32.62
CA ASN A 87 -9.34 -4.10 -32.93
C ASN A 87 -9.75 -5.47 -32.36
N MET A 88 -10.98 -5.61 -31.85
CA MET A 88 -11.42 -6.89 -31.27
C MET A 88 -11.34 -8.08 -32.24
N PHE A 89 -11.67 -7.87 -33.51
CA PHE A 89 -11.60 -8.90 -34.54
C PHE A 89 -10.16 -9.25 -34.97
N SER A 90 -9.23 -8.31 -34.87
CA SER A 90 -7.83 -8.53 -35.27
C SER A 90 -7.02 -9.21 -34.15
N LYS A 91 -7.33 -8.91 -32.88
CA LYS A 91 -6.72 -9.55 -31.71
C LYS A 91 -7.11 -11.04 -31.57
N SER A 92 -8.36 -11.39 -31.88
CA SER A 92 -8.87 -12.77 -31.78
C SER A 92 -8.20 -13.78 -32.73
N LYS A 93 -7.70 -13.33 -33.88
CA LYS A 93 -6.99 -14.19 -34.85
C LYS A 93 -5.75 -14.89 -34.28
N ARG A 94 -5.17 -14.38 -33.17
CA ARG A 94 -4.00 -14.98 -32.51
C ARG A 94 -4.33 -16.19 -31.61
N LYS A 95 -5.60 -16.44 -31.28
CA LYS A 95 -6.05 -17.52 -30.38
C LYS A 95 -7.07 -18.47 -31.03
N GLN A 96 -6.92 -18.76 -32.33
CA GLN A 96 -7.94 -19.51 -33.06
C GLN A 96 -7.95 -21.01 -32.68
N ARG A 97 -8.77 -21.38 -31.69
CA ARG A 97 -9.34 -22.72 -31.56
C ARG A 97 -10.77 -22.67 -32.10
N GLN A 98 -11.02 -23.33 -33.23
CA GLN A 98 -12.35 -23.43 -33.80
C GLN A 98 -13.28 -24.17 -32.82
N ALA A 99 -14.43 -23.57 -32.53
CA ALA A 99 -15.49 -24.25 -31.79
C ALA A 99 -16.04 -25.41 -32.64
N PRO A 100 -16.28 -26.60 -32.05
CA PRO A 100 -16.81 -27.73 -32.81
C PRO A 100 -18.21 -27.40 -33.36
N GLY A 101 -18.37 -27.49 -34.68
CA GLY A 101 -19.66 -27.30 -35.38
C GLY A 101 -19.86 -25.94 -36.08
N ALA A 102 -18.91 -25.00 -35.99
CA ALA A 102 -19.00 -23.73 -36.72
C ALA A 102 -18.62 -23.89 -38.20
N PHE A 103 -19.35 -23.24 -39.12
CA PHE A 103 -19.01 -23.20 -40.54
C PHE A 103 -17.61 -22.58 -40.73
N PRO A 104 -16.78 -23.11 -41.67
CA PRO A 104 -15.45 -22.57 -41.91
C PRO A 104 -15.51 -21.08 -42.26
N GLY A 105 -14.87 -20.24 -41.44
CA GLY A 105 -14.79 -18.80 -41.66
C GLY A 105 -15.70 -17.94 -40.76
N THR A 106 -16.63 -18.52 -40.01
CA THR A 106 -17.46 -17.76 -39.06
C THR A 106 -16.63 -17.32 -37.84
N PRO A 107 -16.52 -16.01 -37.54
CA PRO A 107 -15.86 -15.52 -36.34
C PRO A 107 -16.58 -16.01 -35.06
N PRO A 108 -15.87 -16.40 -33.99
CA PRO A 108 -16.49 -16.80 -32.73
C PRO A 108 -16.94 -15.54 -31.94
N TYR A 109 -17.98 -14.85 -32.39
CA TYR A 109 -18.41 -13.54 -31.88
C TYR A 109 -18.56 -13.49 -30.34
N ALA A 110 -19.13 -14.52 -29.72
CA ALA A 110 -19.27 -14.58 -28.25
C ALA A 110 -17.90 -14.60 -27.54
N GLN A 111 -16.96 -15.41 -28.02
CA GLN A 111 -15.61 -15.49 -27.47
C GLN A 111 -14.85 -14.17 -27.69
N ILE A 112 -15.00 -13.54 -28.86
CA ILE A 112 -14.36 -12.24 -29.16
C ILE A 112 -14.86 -11.17 -28.19
N TRP A 113 -16.17 -11.13 -27.97
CA TRP A 113 -16.82 -10.20 -27.05
C TRP A 113 -16.37 -10.44 -25.60
N GLU A 114 -16.40 -11.70 -25.15
CA GLU A 114 -16.00 -12.10 -23.80
C GLU A 114 -14.52 -11.81 -23.53
N ASP A 115 -13.62 -12.16 -24.46
CA ASP A 115 -12.18 -11.92 -24.33
C ASP A 115 -11.86 -10.42 -24.19
N VAL A 116 -12.52 -9.56 -24.98
CA VAL A 116 -12.33 -8.09 -24.90
C VAL A 116 -12.92 -7.52 -23.62
N CYS A 117 -14.11 -7.98 -23.23
CA CYS A 117 -14.72 -7.60 -21.96
C CYS A 117 -13.84 -8.04 -20.77
N GLU A 118 -13.22 -9.21 -20.85
CA GLU A 118 -12.29 -9.72 -19.84
C GLU A 118 -10.99 -8.91 -19.84
N GLU A 119 -10.41 -8.59 -21.01
CA GLU A 119 -9.21 -7.75 -21.14
C GLU A 119 -9.45 -6.37 -20.53
N LEU A 120 -10.54 -5.69 -20.91
CA LEU A 120 -10.90 -4.38 -20.38
C LEU A 120 -11.19 -4.46 -18.87
N ARG A 121 -11.86 -5.52 -18.40
CA ARG A 121 -12.09 -5.74 -16.96
C ARG A 121 -10.78 -6.02 -16.21
N SER A 122 -9.82 -6.72 -16.80
CA SER A 122 -8.50 -7.01 -16.21
C SER A 122 -7.64 -5.76 -16.04
N GLN A 123 -7.81 -4.78 -16.93
CA GLN A 123 -7.23 -3.44 -16.78
C GLN A 123 -7.88 -2.63 -15.63
N GLY A 124 -8.96 -3.14 -15.02
CA GLY A 124 -9.54 -2.68 -13.75
C GLY A 124 -10.87 -1.93 -13.88
N ILE A 125 -11.37 -1.67 -15.08
CA ILE A 125 -12.66 -0.99 -15.32
C ILE A 125 -13.34 -1.63 -16.54
N SER A 126 -14.60 -2.06 -16.41
CA SER A 126 -15.36 -2.63 -17.54
C SER A 126 -15.70 -1.57 -18.60
N LEU A 127 -15.94 -2.03 -19.85
CA LEU A 127 -16.28 -1.15 -20.97
C LEU A 127 -17.44 -0.17 -20.65
N PRO A 128 -18.60 -0.60 -20.11
CA PRO A 128 -19.70 0.32 -19.86
C PRO A 128 -19.35 1.43 -18.86
N ILE A 129 -18.57 1.09 -17.84
CA ILE A 129 -18.15 2.05 -16.81
C ILE A 129 -17.15 3.05 -17.40
N ARG A 130 -16.23 2.61 -18.27
CA ARG A 130 -15.29 3.51 -18.96
C ARG A 130 -16.02 4.50 -19.85
N LEU A 131 -16.95 4.02 -20.68
CA LEU A 131 -17.69 4.87 -21.60
C LEU A 131 -18.52 5.92 -20.86
N SER A 132 -19.23 5.49 -19.81
CA SER A 132 -19.98 6.41 -18.95
C SER A 132 -19.08 7.48 -18.30
N MET A 133 -17.88 7.10 -17.88
CA MET A 133 -16.90 8.03 -17.32
C MET A 133 -16.38 9.03 -18.36
N TYR A 134 -16.03 8.59 -19.58
CA TYR A 134 -15.61 9.50 -20.65
C TYR A 134 -16.71 10.50 -20.96
N ARG A 135 -17.95 10.03 -21.14
CA ARG A 135 -19.11 10.89 -21.40
C ARG A 135 -19.30 11.92 -20.29
N ALA A 136 -19.38 11.48 -19.05
CA ALA A 136 -19.60 12.36 -17.90
C ALA A 136 -18.48 13.40 -17.74
N TYR A 137 -17.24 13.00 -18.04
CA TYR A 137 -16.09 13.87 -17.94
C TYR A 137 -16.05 14.93 -19.04
N LEU A 138 -16.33 14.53 -20.29
CA LEU A 138 -16.43 15.45 -21.43
C LEU A 138 -17.59 16.44 -21.27
N GLN A 139 -18.75 15.95 -20.82
CA GLN A 139 -19.91 16.80 -20.52
C GLN A 139 -19.60 17.77 -19.39
N GLY A 140 -18.98 17.32 -18.30
CA GLY A 140 -18.59 18.19 -17.20
C GLY A 140 -17.59 19.27 -17.59
N MET A 141 -16.68 19.01 -18.54
CA MET A 141 -15.81 20.04 -19.10
C MET A 141 -16.58 21.08 -19.93
N SER A 142 -17.58 20.66 -20.71
CA SER A 142 -18.49 21.57 -21.44
C SER A 142 -19.34 22.41 -20.48
N ASP A 143 -19.87 21.80 -19.43
CA ASP A 143 -20.68 22.49 -18.40
C ASP A 143 -19.82 23.52 -17.62
N GLN A 144 -18.56 23.19 -17.31
CA GLN A 144 -17.59 24.11 -16.72
C GLN A 144 -17.26 25.31 -17.63
N LEU A 145 -17.19 25.11 -18.95
CA LEU A 145 -17.05 26.24 -19.89
C LEU A 145 -18.27 27.16 -19.84
N LYS A 146 -19.48 26.58 -19.76
CA LYS A 146 -20.75 27.32 -19.73
C LYS A 146 -21.05 27.99 -18.39
N GLY A 147 -20.25 27.72 -17.35
CA GLY A 147 -20.40 28.30 -16.02
C GLY A 147 -21.39 27.57 -15.11
N ASP A 148 -21.82 26.37 -15.50
CA ASP A 148 -22.67 25.49 -14.68
C ASP A 148 -21.81 24.57 -13.82
N ASP A 149 -21.50 25.03 -12.60
CA ASP A 149 -20.48 24.42 -11.73
C ASP A 149 -21.00 23.16 -10.98
N LYS A 150 -20.63 21.97 -11.47
CA LYS A 150 -20.64 20.70 -10.70
C LYS A 150 -19.22 20.16 -10.54
N ASP A 151 -18.37 20.96 -9.88
CA ASP A 151 -16.92 20.77 -9.81
C ASP A 151 -16.46 19.43 -9.16
N GLN A 152 -17.34 18.72 -8.43
CA GLN A 152 -16.98 17.50 -7.69
C GLN A 152 -16.93 16.22 -8.53
N ASP A 153 -17.69 16.12 -9.62
CA ASP A 153 -17.77 14.89 -10.42
C ASP A 153 -16.65 14.81 -11.46
N VAL A 154 -16.24 15.96 -12.01
CA VAL A 154 -15.14 16.09 -12.97
C VAL A 154 -13.81 15.72 -12.30
N ASP A 155 -13.48 16.26 -11.13
CA ASP A 155 -12.22 15.94 -10.44
C ASP A 155 -12.11 14.45 -10.04
N ARG A 156 -13.23 13.80 -9.68
CA ARG A 156 -13.25 12.35 -9.39
C ARG A 156 -13.01 11.52 -10.64
N ALA A 157 -13.66 11.87 -11.76
CA ALA A 157 -13.47 11.21 -13.04
C ALA A 157 -12.03 11.41 -13.56
N ARG A 158 -11.46 12.61 -13.43
CA ARG A 158 -10.06 12.91 -13.76
C ARG A 158 -9.06 11.96 -13.10
N ILE A 159 -9.20 11.76 -11.79
CA ILE A 159 -8.28 10.91 -11.02
C ILE A 159 -8.39 9.45 -11.47
N ARG A 160 -9.60 8.97 -11.76
CA ARG A 160 -9.81 7.60 -12.24
C ARG A 160 -9.29 7.41 -13.67
N LEU A 161 -9.50 8.38 -14.56
CA LEU A 161 -8.98 8.38 -15.92
C LEU A 161 -7.45 8.45 -15.95
N ALA A 162 -6.82 9.30 -15.14
CA ALA A 162 -5.36 9.38 -15.04
C ALA A 162 -4.72 8.06 -14.58
N LYS A 163 -5.42 7.29 -13.75
CA LYS A 163 -4.98 5.94 -13.32
C LYS A 163 -5.22 4.89 -14.38
N LEU A 164 -6.32 4.99 -15.12
CA LEU A 164 -6.61 4.09 -16.23
C LEU A 164 -5.59 4.26 -17.36
N VAL A 165 -5.25 5.49 -17.74
CA VAL A 165 -4.18 5.79 -18.73
C VAL A 165 -2.87 5.13 -18.32
N LYS A 166 -2.46 5.22 -17.05
CA LYS A 166 -1.23 4.58 -16.56
C LYS A 166 -1.22 3.06 -16.68
N LYS A 167 -2.39 2.42 -16.64
CA LYS A 167 -2.54 0.97 -16.84
C LYS A 167 -2.65 0.58 -18.31
N GLN A 168 -3.16 1.49 -19.15
CA GLN A 168 -3.26 1.32 -20.60
C GLN A 168 -1.93 1.59 -21.33
N GLU A 169 -1.07 2.44 -20.77
CA GLU A 169 0.25 2.77 -21.34
C GLU A 169 1.17 1.52 -21.39
N PRO A 170 1.74 1.20 -22.56
CA PRO A 170 2.77 0.16 -22.65
C PRO A 170 3.98 0.49 -21.76
N MET A 171 4.50 -0.51 -21.05
CA MET A 171 5.61 -0.40 -20.06
C MET A 171 6.82 0.44 -20.52
N ALA A 172 7.05 0.60 -21.82
CA ALA A 172 8.16 1.38 -22.37
C ALA A 172 8.10 2.89 -22.03
N ASP A 173 6.92 3.48 -21.88
CA ASP A 173 6.78 4.93 -21.61
C ASP A 173 6.67 5.28 -20.12
N TYR A 174 6.27 4.33 -19.26
CA TYR A 174 6.29 4.46 -17.81
C TYR A 174 7.71 4.75 -17.27
N PHE A 175 8.74 4.10 -17.83
CA PHE A 175 10.13 4.30 -17.43
C PHE A 175 10.77 5.57 -18.02
N LYS A 176 10.27 6.08 -19.15
CA LYS A 176 10.72 7.37 -19.72
C LYS A 176 10.32 8.55 -18.83
N ARG A 177 9.18 8.50 -18.15
CA ARG A 177 8.74 9.54 -17.21
C ARG A 177 9.47 9.51 -15.86
N LEU A 178 10.07 8.37 -15.48
CA LEU A 178 10.91 8.26 -14.28
C LEU A 178 12.33 8.80 -14.49
N ALA A 179 12.73 9.05 -15.75
CA ALA A 179 13.92 9.82 -16.07
C ALA A 179 13.59 11.32 -15.98
N ILE A 180 13.65 11.87 -14.77
CA ILE A 180 13.46 13.32 -14.54
C ILE A 180 14.74 14.06 -14.95
N ASP A 181 14.57 15.12 -15.76
CA ASP A 181 15.60 16.08 -16.17
C ASP A 181 16.20 16.80 -14.93
N PRO A 182 17.53 16.77 -14.71
CA PRO A 182 18.20 17.42 -13.59
C PRO A 182 18.01 18.95 -13.49
N ARG A 183 17.37 19.61 -14.47
CA ARG A 183 17.25 21.07 -14.53
C ARG A 183 16.02 21.67 -13.86
N ALA A 184 15.08 20.85 -13.37
CA ALA A 184 13.82 21.36 -12.79
C ALA A 184 13.93 21.90 -11.34
N HIS A 185 15.09 21.82 -10.68
CA HIS A 185 15.26 22.24 -9.28
C HIS A 185 15.96 23.58 -9.05
N ALA A 186 16.31 24.32 -10.11
CA ALA A 186 16.96 25.63 -9.96
C ALA A 186 15.98 26.80 -10.05
N PHE A 187 14.89 26.80 -9.28
CA PHE A 187 14.01 27.99 -9.14
C PHE A 187 13.22 27.99 -7.82
N GLN A 188 13.88 27.70 -6.69
CA GLN A 188 13.28 27.94 -5.37
C GLN A 188 14.29 28.20 -4.24
N GLU A 189 15.45 28.76 -4.58
CA GLU A 189 16.43 29.29 -3.61
C GLU A 189 16.81 30.73 -3.97
N SER A 190 15.85 31.66 -3.95
CA SER A 190 16.17 33.10 -3.90
C SER A 190 15.03 33.95 -3.33
N CYS A 191 14.63 33.73 -2.08
CA CYS A 191 14.09 34.82 -1.26
C CYS A 191 14.08 34.42 0.22
N GLY A 192 14.91 35.07 1.04
CA GLY A 192 14.93 34.83 2.49
C GLY A 192 16.33 34.89 3.12
N ARG A 193 17.19 35.82 2.71
CA ARG A 193 18.45 36.10 3.40
C ARG A 193 18.46 37.56 3.86
N MET A 194 17.98 37.81 5.07
CA MET A 194 18.41 38.97 5.86
C MET A 194 18.90 38.48 7.21
N HIS A 195 20.19 38.74 7.43
CA HIS A 195 20.94 38.48 8.65
C HIS A 195 20.45 39.35 9.81
N VAL A 196 20.33 38.77 11.00
CA VAL A 196 20.82 39.41 12.23
C VAL A 196 21.52 38.35 13.10
N HIS A 197 22.74 38.70 13.48
CA HIS A 197 23.73 38.01 14.30
C HIS A 197 23.24 37.76 15.74
N LEU A 198 23.64 36.65 16.38
CA LEU A 198 24.29 36.62 17.70
C LEU A 198 24.64 35.19 18.18
N GLY A 199 25.94 34.97 18.38
CA GLY A 199 26.51 34.24 19.53
C GLY A 199 26.30 32.72 19.66
N TYR A 200 27.23 31.94 19.10
CA TYR A 200 27.51 30.60 19.62
C TYR A 200 28.25 30.71 20.96
N ARG A 201 27.66 30.14 22.02
CA ARG A 201 28.37 29.74 23.24
C ARG A 201 28.02 28.29 23.54
N ASN A 202 29.01 27.42 23.44
CA ASN A 202 28.97 26.05 23.95
C ASN A 202 28.75 26.07 25.47
N GLN A 203 27.89 25.17 25.97
CA GLN A 203 28.11 24.42 27.20
C GLN A 203 27.07 23.28 27.36
N ASP A 204 27.61 22.07 27.44
CA ASP A 204 27.24 20.92 28.26
C ASP A 204 25.91 20.95 29.02
N ALA A 205 25.07 19.93 28.79
CA ALA A 205 24.20 19.32 29.81
C ALA A 205 23.56 18.03 29.28
N PHE A 206 24.30 16.91 29.29
CA PHE A 206 23.67 15.59 29.42
C PHE A 206 23.39 15.37 30.90
N GLY A 207 22.14 15.65 31.30
CA GLY A 207 21.62 15.35 32.62
C GLY A 207 20.92 13.99 32.63
N THR A 208 21.57 13.03 33.26
CA THR A 208 21.06 11.72 33.65
C THR A 208 19.99 11.87 34.75
N LEU A 209 18.88 11.14 34.66
CA LEU A 209 18.06 10.70 35.81
C LEU A 209 17.67 9.23 35.54
N ASN A 210 18.42 8.28 36.10
CA ASN A 210 18.25 7.64 37.42
C ASN A 210 17.16 6.55 37.46
N MET A 211 17.64 5.31 37.53
CA MET A 211 17.10 4.27 38.44
C MET A 211 18.27 3.40 38.93
N GLU A 212 18.86 3.77 40.07
CA GLU A 212 19.50 2.85 41.03
C GLU A 212 18.40 2.35 41.99
N TRP A 213 18.38 1.11 42.46
CA TRP A 213 19.11 0.48 43.60
C TRP A 213 18.73 -1.04 43.56
N LEU A 214 19.48 -2.07 43.96
CA LEU A 214 20.65 -2.32 44.84
C LEU A 214 21.52 -3.45 44.21
N ALA A 215 22.85 -3.36 44.18
CA ALA A 215 23.82 -3.66 45.26
C ALA A 215 23.76 -5.15 45.68
N ASP A 216 24.83 -5.94 45.74
CA ASP A 216 26.21 -5.78 46.25
C ASP A 216 26.98 -7.07 45.81
N MET A 217 28.30 -7.27 45.83
CA MET A 217 29.49 -6.56 46.32
C MET A 217 30.75 -7.27 45.76
N ASN A 218 31.88 -6.55 45.83
CA ASN A 218 33.29 -6.99 45.76
C ASN A 218 33.90 -7.28 44.37
N GLY A 219 35.00 -6.67 43.92
CA GLY A 219 35.97 -5.77 44.55
C GLY A 219 37.41 -6.18 44.19
N VAL A 220 38.30 -5.18 44.07
CA VAL A 220 39.79 -5.24 43.90
C VAL A 220 40.27 -5.37 42.43
N ALA A 221 40.70 -4.30 41.72
CA ALA A 221 41.79 -3.32 41.87
C ALA A 221 43.18 -3.81 41.39
N HIS A 222 43.74 -3.17 40.34
CA HIS A 222 44.97 -2.35 40.37
C HIS A 222 45.65 -2.13 38.98
N THR A 223 45.84 -0.84 38.63
CA THR A 223 47.05 -0.16 38.05
C THR A 223 47.68 -0.63 36.72
N ALA A 224 48.32 0.19 35.88
CA ALA A 224 48.40 1.63 35.65
C ALA A 224 49.26 1.88 34.37
N SER A 225 48.92 2.96 33.64
CA SER A 225 49.80 3.94 32.97
C SER A 225 50.76 3.56 31.82
N ARG A 226 50.56 4.24 30.66
CA ARG A 226 51.63 4.87 29.84
C ARG A 226 51.05 6.04 29.02
N THR A 227 51.71 7.19 29.10
CA THR A 227 51.40 8.46 28.41
C THR A 227 52.08 8.60 27.03
N PRO A 228 51.64 9.54 26.15
CA PRO A 228 52.05 9.65 24.74
C PRO A 228 52.99 10.85 24.43
N ARG A 229 53.64 10.82 23.25
CA ARG A 229 54.47 11.91 22.68
C ARG A 229 53.77 12.66 21.52
N PRO A 230 54.14 13.92 21.22
CA PRO A 230 53.37 14.84 20.38
C PRO A 230 53.89 15.02 18.94
N PHE A 231 53.01 15.46 18.03
CA PHE A 231 53.31 15.81 16.63
C PHE A 231 53.23 17.33 16.37
N THR A 232 54.15 17.83 15.55
CA THR A 232 54.37 19.22 15.12
C THR A 232 53.69 19.56 13.78
N PRO A 233 53.34 20.84 13.49
CA PRO A 233 52.72 21.27 12.23
C PRO A 233 53.74 21.80 11.18
N PRO A 234 53.42 21.80 9.87
CA PRO A 234 54.28 22.38 8.84
C PRO A 234 53.93 23.84 8.47
N ALA A 235 54.92 24.55 7.93
CA ALA A 235 54.96 25.98 7.57
C ALA A 235 54.58 26.29 6.08
N PRO A 236 54.35 27.57 5.71
CA PRO A 236 53.69 27.98 4.44
C PRO A 236 54.63 28.62 3.39
N ARG A 237 54.21 28.65 2.10
CA ARG A 237 54.76 29.50 0.99
C ARG A 237 53.75 29.59 -0.19
N PRO A 238 53.88 30.50 -1.19
CA PRO A 238 53.82 31.97 -1.09
C PRO A 238 52.90 32.63 -2.16
N HIS A 239 52.72 33.95 -1.99
CA HIS A 239 52.00 34.94 -2.81
C HIS A 239 52.44 35.07 -4.29
N TYR A 240 51.49 35.43 -5.16
CA TYR A 240 51.73 36.16 -6.41
C TYR A 240 50.72 37.31 -6.55
N ASP A 241 51.24 38.54 -6.62
CA ASP A 241 50.54 39.74 -7.10
C ASP A 241 50.85 39.97 -8.59
N ARG A 242 49.90 40.55 -9.36
CA ARG A 242 50.08 41.83 -10.10
C ARG A 242 48.98 42.15 -11.16
N TYR A 243 48.42 43.36 -10.99
CA TYR A 243 47.99 44.43 -11.95
C TYR A 243 46.80 44.25 -12.92
N SER A 244 45.74 45.06 -12.73
CA SER A 244 45.27 46.27 -13.48
C SER A 244 44.66 45.99 -14.87
N THR A 245 43.50 46.52 -15.27
CA THR A 245 43.18 47.96 -15.47
C THR A 245 41.66 48.15 -15.73
N TYR A 246 41.06 49.28 -15.32
CA TYR A 246 39.72 49.74 -15.74
C TYR A 246 39.77 50.50 -17.08
N PRO A 247 38.61 50.73 -17.74
CA PRO A 247 38.05 52.09 -17.71
C PRO A 247 36.52 52.19 -17.53
N VAL A 248 36.10 53.41 -17.22
CA VAL A 248 34.79 53.92 -16.78
C VAL A 248 33.93 54.40 -17.97
N GLY A 249 32.60 54.35 -17.82
CA GLY A 249 31.70 55.39 -18.36
C GLY A 249 30.35 54.90 -18.93
N GLY A 250 29.23 55.41 -18.39
CA GLY A 250 27.92 55.37 -19.06
C GLY A 250 26.70 55.35 -18.12
N VAL A 251 26.19 56.53 -17.77
CA VAL A 251 24.96 56.77 -16.99
C VAL A 251 23.77 56.83 -17.95
N HIS A 252 22.67 56.11 -17.67
CA HIS A 252 21.34 56.45 -18.18
C HIS A 252 20.24 56.16 -17.15
N HIS A 253 19.37 57.16 -17.01
CA HIS A 253 18.19 57.26 -16.14
C HIS A 253 17.09 56.26 -16.48
N THR A 254 16.38 55.75 -15.46
CA THR A 254 14.92 55.51 -15.49
C THR A 254 14.31 55.52 -14.08
N SER A 255 13.13 56.12 -13.97
CA SER A 255 12.35 56.45 -12.76
C SER A 255 11.77 55.23 -12.01
N PRO A 256 11.40 55.37 -10.72
CA PRO A 256 10.78 54.29 -9.95
C PRO A 256 9.27 54.15 -10.22
N PRO A 257 8.71 52.92 -10.27
CA PRO A 257 7.27 52.69 -10.32
C PRO A 257 6.60 52.80 -8.92
N PRO A 258 5.27 53.01 -8.86
CA PRO A 258 4.59 53.57 -7.69
C PRO A 258 4.24 52.53 -6.61
N LEU A 259 4.03 53.04 -5.38
CA LEU A 259 3.51 52.29 -4.23
C LEU A 259 2.10 51.74 -4.50
N PRO A 260 1.78 50.51 -4.06
CA PRO A 260 0.43 49.97 -4.17
C PRO A 260 -0.54 50.62 -3.15
N PRO A 261 -1.82 50.81 -3.53
CA PRO A 261 -2.84 51.40 -2.67
C PRO A 261 -3.42 50.41 -1.64
N HIS A 262 -4.05 51.01 -0.63
CA HIS A 262 -4.64 50.44 0.58
C HIS A 262 -5.53 49.19 0.42
N SER A 263 -5.54 48.42 1.51
CA SER A 263 -6.31 47.21 1.83
C SER A 263 -7.79 47.21 1.41
N PRO A 264 -8.33 46.05 0.98
CA PRO A 264 -9.74 45.74 1.13
C PRO A 264 -10.01 44.77 2.30
N ALA A 265 -11.21 44.93 2.85
CA ALA A 265 -11.87 44.29 3.99
C ALA A 265 -11.82 42.73 4.05
N PRO A 266 -12.19 42.09 5.19
CA PRO A 266 -11.95 40.67 5.43
C PRO A 266 -12.83 39.76 4.57
N ARG A 267 -12.24 38.64 4.11
CA ARG A 267 -12.88 37.61 3.28
C ARG A 267 -14.01 36.88 4.02
N PRO A 268 -15.11 36.50 3.34
CA PRO A 268 -16.06 35.52 3.87
C PRO A 268 -15.44 34.11 3.89
N GLN A 269 -15.62 33.40 5.01
CA GLN A 269 -15.29 31.98 5.15
C GLN A 269 -16.25 31.13 4.29
N TYR A 270 -15.69 30.26 3.44
CA TYR A 270 -16.43 29.18 2.78
C TYR A 270 -16.18 27.87 3.54
N ASP A 271 -17.26 27.23 3.99
CA ASP A 271 -17.26 25.95 4.68
C ASP A 271 -16.89 24.79 3.75
N ARG A 272 -15.88 24.01 4.14
CA ARG A 272 -15.43 22.79 3.47
C ARG A 272 -16.11 21.59 4.11
N TYR A 273 -17.01 20.91 3.39
CA TYR A 273 -17.61 19.66 3.86
C TYR A 273 -16.57 18.52 3.92
N GLN A 274 -16.11 18.21 5.14
CA GLN A 274 -15.34 17.03 5.50
C GLN A 274 -16.28 15.86 5.80
N SER A 275 -16.10 14.70 5.17
CA SER A 275 -16.88 13.47 5.44
C SER A 275 -16.38 12.63 6.63
N TYR A 276 -15.41 13.14 7.39
CA TYR A 276 -15.00 12.61 8.70
C TYR A 276 -14.76 13.79 9.66
N PRO A 277 -15.27 13.78 10.92
CA PRO A 277 -15.15 14.93 11.80
C PRO A 277 -13.69 15.17 12.25
N THR A 278 -13.26 16.42 12.13
CA THR A 278 -12.12 16.97 12.88
C THR A 278 -12.60 17.29 14.30
N TYR A 279 -11.90 16.81 15.33
CA TYR A 279 -12.39 16.85 16.73
C TYR A 279 -12.06 18.17 17.43
N ALA A 280 -13.09 18.85 17.93
CA ALA A 280 -13.02 19.83 19.02
C ALA A 280 -13.54 19.18 20.32
N HIS A 281 -12.88 19.45 21.45
CA HIS A 281 -13.22 18.90 22.77
C HIS A 281 -14.38 19.67 23.44
N ILE A 282 -15.35 18.94 23.99
CA ILE A 282 -16.28 19.43 25.02
C ILE A 282 -15.75 18.94 26.39
N PRO A 283 -15.64 19.78 27.43
CA PRO A 283 -15.21 19.36 28.76
C PRO A 283 -16.21 18.40 29.43
N PRO A 284 -15.78 17.51 30.35
CA PRO A 284 -16.66 16.52 30.95
C PRO A 284 -17.59 17.14 32.01
N HIS A 285 -18.90 16.96 31.84
CA HIS A 285 -19.89 17.20 32.88
C HIS A 285 -19.88 16.07 33.91
N VAL A 286 -19.72 16.44 35.18
CA VAL A 286 -19.82 15.59 36.36
C VAL A 286 -21.24 15.01 36.45
N SER A 287 -21.38 13.68 36.48
CA SER A 287 -22.68 13.02 36.66
C SER A 287 -22.66 12.17 37.94
N THR A 288 -23.55 12.53 38.86
CA THR A 288 -23.83 11.87 40.15
C THR A 288 -24.50 10.49 39.96
N PRO A 289 -24.33 9.54 40.91
CA PRO A 289 -24.91 8.20 40.82
C PRO A 289 -26.42 8.17 41.13
N PRO A 290 -27.22 7.29 40.48
CA PRO A 290 -28.62 7.09 40.84
C PRO A 290 -28.80 6.12 42.04
N PRO A 291 -29.89 6.24 42.83
CA PRO A 291 -30.15 5.41 44.00
C PRO A 291 -30.72 4.02 43.65
N PRO A 292 -30.59 3.01 44.53
CA PRO A 292 -31.13 1.66 44.30
C PRO A 292 -32.51 1.47 44.94
N SER A 293 -33.36 0.58 44.39
CA SER A 293 -34.38 -0.26 45.07
C SER A 293 -35.35 -0.91 44.05
N PRO A 294 -36.17 -1.93 44.41
CA PRO A 294 -35.98 -3.08 45.30
C PRO A 294 -36.46 -4.43 44.68
N ARG A 295 -36.24 -5.55 45.39
CA ARG A 295 -36.59 -6.94 45.00
C ARG A 295 -38.07 -7.31 45.23
N SER A 296 -38.66 -7.99 44.23
CA SER A 296 -39.69 -9.09 44.17
C SER A 296 -41.00 -9.05 45.01
N PRO A 297 -42.12 -9.66 44.55
CA PRO A 297 -42.34 -11.11 44.71
C PRO A 297 -43.13 -11.85 43.59
N ALA A 298 -43.15 -13.18 43.72
CA ALA A 298 -43.63 -14.24 42.83
C ALA A 298 -45.16 -14.49 42.84
N TYR A 299 -45.70 -15.06 41.75
CA TYR A 299 -46.78 -16.07 41.56
C TYR A 299 -46.99 -16.21 40.02
N GLY A 300 -47.37 -17.30 39.36
CA GLY A 300 -47.59 -18.71 39.69
C GLY A 300 -47.82 -19.50 38.37
N ILE A 301 -47.53 -20.81 38.43
CA ILE A 301 -48.19 -21.98 37.79
C ILE A 301 -48.67 -21.87 36.31
N GLY A 302 -48.16 -22.77 35.46
CA GLY A 302 -48.87 -23.24 34.25
C GLY A 302 -47.97 -23.76 33.12
N ASP A 303 -47.98 -25.09 32.94
CA ASP A 303 -47.67 -25.88 31.73
C ASP A 303 -46.23 -26.01 31.20
N ILE A 304 -45.65 -27.18 31.46
CA ILE A 304 -44.39 -27.70 30.91
C ILE A 304 -44.72 -28.75 29.83
N PRO A 305 -44.30 -28.59 28.56
CA PRO A 305 -44.27 -29.70 27.62
C PRO A 305 -43.00 -30.55 27.80
N PHE A 306 -43.20 -31.86 27.84
CA PHE A 306 -42.23 -32.94 27.99
C PHE A 306 -41.03 -32.85 27.01
N VAL A 307 -39.81 -32.78 27.56
CA VAL A 307 -38.54 -32.92 26.83
C VAL A 307 -37.93 -34.28 27.22
N PRO A 308 -37.66 -35.20 26.28
CA PRO A 308 -37.07 -36.51 26.60
C PRO A 308 -35.62 -36.37 27.09
N PRO A 309 -35.16 -37.27 27.99
CA PRO A 309 -33.87 -37.12 28.67
C PRO A 309 -32.66 -37.31 27.74
N MET A 310 -31.66 -36.44 27.90
CA MET A 310 -30.37 -36.53 27.21
C MET A 310 -29.57 -37.75 27.68
N VAL A 311 -29.09 -38.54 26.72
CA VAL A 311 -28.22 -39.71 26.94
C VAL A 311 -26.81 -39.24 27.35
N PRO A 312 -26.12 -39.88 28.32
CA PRO A 312 -24.80 -39.45 28.79
C PRO A 312 -23.70 -39.53 27.72
N SER A 313 -22.83 -38.53 27.77
CA SER A 313 -21.70 -38.23 26.88
C SER A 313 -20.65 -39.34 26.74
N ALA A 314 -20.34 -39.72 25.49
CA ALA A 314 -19.08 -40.35 25.11
C ALA A 314 -18.00 -39.27 24.87
N PRO A 315 -16.72 -39.52 25.20
CA PRO A 315 -15.68 -38.49 25.18
C PRO A 315 -15.38 -38.07 23.75
N GLN A 316 -15.71 -36.81 23.41
CA GLN A 316 -15.29 -36.21 22.16
C GLN A 316 -13.81 -35.83 22.27
N SER A 317 -12.99 -36.52 21.49
CA SER A 317 -11.63 -36.11 21.15
C SER A 317 -11.59 -34.63 20.73
N PRO A 318 -10.52 -33.87 21.03
CA PRO A 318 -10.49 -32.44 20.81
C PRO A 318 -10.61 -32.13 19.31
N THR A 319 -11.77 -31.64 18.91
CA THR A 319 -12.02 -31.10 17.58
C THR A 319 -11.48 -29.68 17.57
N ILE A 320 -10.25 -29.52 17.11
CA ILE A 320 -9.70 -28.22 16.76
C ILE A 320 -10.46 -27.78 15.49
N SER A 321 -11.45 -26.90 15.65
CA SER A 321 -12.19 -26.36 14.50
C SER A 321 -11.30 -25.41 13.70
N THR A 322 -10.70 -25.96 12.65
CA THR A 322 -9.99 -25.26 11.58
C THR A 322 -11.00 -24.50 10.71
N ALA A 323 -11.44 -23.32 11.16
CA ALA A 323 -12.24 -22.41 10.35
C ALA A 323 -11.34 -21.50 9.51
N SER A 324 -10.69 -22.12 8.52
CA SER A 324 -10.17 -21.45 7.33
C SER A 324 -10.64 -22.29 6.15
N SER A 325 -11.73 -21.89 5.52
CA SER A 325 -12.26 -22.56 4.34
C SER A 325 -11.26 -22.42 3.19
N GLN A 326 -10.40 -23.43 3.08
CA GLN A 326 -10.02 -24.17 1.88
C GLN A 326 -9.90 -23.37 0.58
N THR A 327 -8.65 -23.05 0.24
CA THR A 327 -8.06 -23.49 -1.04
C THR A 327 -6.66 -24.02 -0.74
N HIS A 328 -6.56 -25.29 -0.32
CA HIS A 328 -5.28 -25.98 -0.28
C HIS A 328 -4.81 -26.24 -1.72
N SER A 329 -4.04 -25.31 -2.27
CA SER A 329 -3.26 -25.57 -3.47
C SER A 329 -1.90 -26.12 -3.06
N THR A 330 -1.52 -27.27 -3.61
CA THR A 330 -0.17 -27.88 -3.50
C THR A 330 0.92 -27.05 -4.18
N HIS A 331 0.58 -25.89 -4.74
CA HIS A 331 1.48 -25.01 -5.46
C HIS A 331 1.88 -23.80 -4.62
N SER A 332 3.13 -23.34 -4.74
CA SER A 332 3.70 -22.16 -4.06
C SER A 332 2.79 -20.92 -4.16
N ASN A 333 2.92 -19.95 -3.25
CA ASN A 333 2.21 -18.66 -3.36
C ASN A 333 2.49 -17.87 -4.65
N ASP A 334 3.59 -18.21 -5.33
CA ASP A 334 3.95 -17.80 -6.69
C ASP A 334 3.04 -18.40 -7.80
N SER A 335 2.18 -19.36 -7.44
CA SER A 335 1.43 -20.21 -8.37
C SER A 335 -0.04 -20.42 -7.96
N ALA A 336 -0.49 -19.81 -6.87
CA ALA A 336 -1.92 -19.76 -6.54
C ALA A 336 -2.65 -18.93 -7.61
N GLY A 337 -3.89 -19.32 -7.92
CA GLY A 337 -4.73 -18.69 -8.95
C GLY A 337 -4.93 -17.18 -8.77
N PRO A 338 -5.59 -16.51 -9.73
CA PRO A 338 -5.79 -15.07 -9.66
C PRO A 338 -6.59 -14.72 -8.40
N VAL A 339 -5.99 -13.90 -7.54
CA VAL A 339 -6.65 -13.25 -6.40
C VAL A 339 -6.50 -11.76 -6.57
N ALA A 340 -7.48 -11.00 -6.06
CA ALA A 340 -7.51 -9.55 -6.20
C ALA A 340 -6.28 -8.86 -5.56
N HIS A 341 -5.75 -9.43 -4.46
CA HIS A 341 -4.61 -8.88 -3.75
C HIS A 341 -3.67 -9.97 -3.23
N TRP A 342 -2.36 -9.72 -3.23
CA TRP A 342 -1.34 -10.70 -2.81
C TRP A 342 -1.50 -11.15 -1.34
N ALA A 343 -2.03 -10.28 -0.47
CA ALA A 343 -2.21 -10.59 0.96
C ALA A 343 -3.12 -11.81 1.21
N MET A 344 -4.04 -12.10 0.28
CA MET A 344 -4.96 -13.24 0.36
C MET A 344 -4.24 -14.60 0.31
N ARG A 345 -2.96 -14.62 -0.09
CA ARG A 345 -2.15 -15.84 -0.19
C ARG A 345 -1.25 -16.07 1.02
N ILE A 346 -1.09 -15.08 1.91
CA ILE A 346 -0.05 -15.14 2.94
C ILE A 346 -0.33 -16.22 3.98
N PHE A 347 -1.57 -16.34 4.44
CA PHE A 347 -1.96 -17.32 5.45
C PHE A 347 -2.52 -18.59 4.79
N ASP A 348 -1.66 -19.30 4.07
CA ASP A 348 -2.00 -20.52 3.32
C ASP A 348 -1.93 -21.83 4.14
N GLY A 349 -1.60 -21.71 5.43
CA GLY A 349 -1.48 -22.83 6.37
C GLY A 349 -0.20 -23.65 6.24
N ARG A 350 0.76 -23.25 5.40
CA ARG A 350 2.03 -23.99 5.18
C ARG A 350 3.21 -23.50 6.02
N TYR A 351 3.00 -22.53 6.91
CA TYR A 351 4.05 -22.05 7.80
C TYR A 351 4.38 -23.09 8.88
N SER A 352 5.65 -23.16 9.27
CA SER A 352 6.06 -23.94 10.44
C SER A 352 5.40 -23.41 11.72
N SER A 353 5.34 -24.22 12.77
CA SER A 353 4.72 -23.82 14.04
C SER A 353 5.76 -23.87 15.15
N THR A 354 6.46 -22.74 15.37
CA THR A 354 7.44 -22.59 16.45
C THR A 354 6.82 -21.74 17.56
N PRO A 355 6.46 -22.34 18.71
CA PRO A 355 5.79 -21.62 19.78
C PRO A 355 6.75 -20.68 20.54
N PHE A 356 6.21 -19.57 21.02
CA PHE A 356 6.88 -18.75 22.02
C PHE A 356 6.90 -19.47 23.38
N GLN A 357 7.96 -19.26 24.13
CA GLN A 357 8.10 -19.78 25.50
C GLN A 357 7.45 -18.81 26.50
N VAL A 358 7.62 -17.51 26.26
CA VAL A 358 7.07 -16.46 27.11
C VAL A 358 5.96 -15.73 26.35
N LEU A 359 4.73 -15.91 26.83
CA LEU A 359 3.58 -15.20 26.28
C LEU A 359 3.45 -13.81 26.91
N GLY A 360 3.28 -12.80 26.05
CA GLY A 360 3.01 -11.43 26.47
C GLY A 360 1.57 -11.18 26.90
N GLN A 361 1.22 -9.90 26.99
CA GLN A 361 -0.09 -9.44 27.42
C GLN A 361 -1.21 -9.93 26.49
N PRO A 362 -2.42 -10.22 26.99
CA PRO A 362 -3.54 -10.68 26.18
C PRO A 362 -3.91 -9.72 25.04
N THR A 363 -4.56 -10.28 24.02
CA THR A 363 -5.06 -9.50 22.89
C THR A 363 -6.13 -8.51 23.35
N LYS A 364 -5.99 -7.24 23.01
CA LYS A 364 -6.98 -6.19 23.33
C LYS A 364 -6.92 -5.03 22.34
N CYS A 365 -8.02 -4.31 22.22
CA CYS A 365 -8.09 -3.06 21.46
C CYS A 365 -8.58 -1.93 22.37
N LEU A 366 -7.91 -0.79 22.30
CA LEU A 366 -8.25 0.46 23.00
C LEU A 366 -8.79 1.51 22.01
N GLY A 367 -9.09 1.09 20.78
CA GLY A 367 -9.69 1.93 19.76
C GLY A 367 -11.09 2.40 20.15
N ARG A 368 -11.54 3.50 19.54
CA ARG A 368 -12.93 3.94 19.66
C ARG A 368 -13.85 2.94 18.95
N ASP A 369 -15.03 2.69 19.50
CA ASP A 369 -16.07 1.91 18.81
C ASP A 369 -16.63 2.71 17.63
N GLU A 370 -16.66 2.08 16.46
CA GLU A 370 -17.20 2.58 15.20
C GLU A 370 -18.22 1.56 14.67
N PRO A 371 -19.49 1.61 15.15
CA PRO A 371 -20.50 0.61 14.83
C PRO A 371 -20.76 0.43 13.32
N LYS A 372 -20.57 1.49 12.53
CA LYS A 372 -20.77 1.50 11.07
C LYS A 372 -19.51 1.19 10.27
N ALA A 373 -18.40 0.79 10.91
CA ALA A 373 -17.11 0.63 10.23
C ALA A 373 -17.16 -0.30 9.01
N ILE A 374 -17.89 -1.42 9.10
CA ILE A 374 -18.01 -2.38 7.98
C ILE A 374 -18.77 -1.76 6.81
N GLU A 375 -19.92 -1.14 7.08
CA GLU A 375 -20.73 -0.44 6.07
C GLU A 375 -19.91 0.67 5.37
N LEU A 376 -19.14 1.44 6.15
CA LEU A 376 -18.28 2.49 5.61
C LEU A 376 -17.13 1.93 4.76
N LEU A 377 -16.51 0.81 5.17
CA LEU A 377 -15.48 0.13 4.38
C LEU A 377 -16.04 -0.34 3.04
N ASP A 378 -17.20 -1.00 3.06
CA ASP A 378 -17.86 -1.52 1.86
C ASP A 378 -18.26 -0.36 0.91
N ASN A 379 -18.88 0.69 1.45
CA ASN A 379 -19.27 1.89 0.67
C ASN A 379 -18.06 2.64 0.10
N ASP A 380 -16.92 2.64 0.80
CA ASP A 380 -15.69 3.27 0.35
C ASP A 380 -14.90 2.40 -0.66
N GLY A 381 -15.37 1.18 -0.99
CA GLY A 381 -14.74 0.27 -1.95
C GLY A 381 -13.60 -0.57 -1.40
N PHE A 382 -13.54 -0.77 -0.08
CA PHE A 382 -12.54 -1.65 0.53
C PHE A 382 -12.94 -3.12 0.45
N GLU A 383 -12.02 -3.97 0.05
CA GLU A 383 -12.14 -5.42 0.04
C GLU A 383 -11.45 -6.03 1.26
N ASN A 384 -12.07 -7.03 1.89
CA ASN A 384 -11.42 -7.82 2.94
C ASN A 384 -10.41 -8.78 2.29
N VAL A 385 -9.12 -8.60 2.59
CA VAL A 385 -8.03 -9.40 2.02
C VAL A 385 -7.38 -10.35 3.02
N LEU A 386 -7.68 -10.21 4.31
CA LEU A 386 -7.18 -11.10 5.36
C LEU A 386 -8.09 -11.07 6.58
N GLU A 387 -8.40 -12.23 7.15
CA GLU A 387 -9.10 -12.38 8.41
C GLU A 387 -8.35 -13.36 9.33
N LEU A 388 -8.10 -12.97 10.58
CA LEU A 388 -7.40 -13.77 11.57
C LEU A 388 -8.15 -13.80 12.91
N PRO A 389 -8.47 -14.99 13.43
CA PRO A 389 -9.04 -15.14 14.76
C PRO A 389 -7.97 -15.09 15.86
N PHE A 390 -8.35 -14.52 17.00
CA PHE A 390 -7.61 -14.44 18.26
C PHE A 390 -8.52 -14.80 19.44
N GLU A 391 -7.92 -15.16 20.59
CA GLU A 391 -8.62 -15.40 21.87
C GLU A 391 -9.84 -16.32 21.73
N SER A 392 -9.64 -17.53 21.20
CA SER A 392 -10.71 -18.52 20.96
C SER A 392 -11.89 -17.96 20.14
N ASN A 393 -11.59 -17.17 19.11
CA ASN A 393 -12.53 -16.50 18.22
C ASN A 393 -13.39 -15.40 18.87
N SER A 394 -13.11 -15.01 20.11
CA SER A 394 -13.75 -13.83 20.72
C SER A 394 -13.26 -12.51 20.11
N VAL A 395 -12.10 -12.55 19.47
CA VAL A 395 -11.50 -11.43 18.73
C VAL A 395 -11.24 -11.86 17.28
N ILE A 396 -11.63 -11.01 16.33
CA ILE A 396 -11.32 -11.20 14.91
C ILE A 396 -10.65 -9.93 14.39
N VAL A 397 -9.51 -10.09 13.73
CA VAL A 397 -8.78 -9.01 13.07
C VAL A 397 -8.91 -9.18 11.56
N ARG A 398 -9.32 -8.13 10.87
CA ARG A 398 -9.40 -8.08 9.41
C ARG A 398 -8.48 -7.01 8.85
N LEU A 399 -7.85 -7.29 7.71
CA LEU A 399 -7.20 -6.28 6.88
C LEU A 399 -8.03 -6.04 5.64
N TYR A 400 -8.23 -4.76 5.35
CA TYR A 400 -8.96 -4.26 4.22
C TYR A 400 -8.02 -3.53 3.28
N TRP A 401 -8.26 -3.67 1.99
CA TRP A 401 -7.49 -3.02 0.93
C TRP A 401 -8.43 -2.44 -0.12
N ARG A 402 -8.08 -1.30 -0.69
CA ARG A 402 -8.86 -0.65 -1.73
C ARG A 402 -8.05 -0.54 -3.02
N ALA A 403 -8.57 -1.08 -4.12
CA ALA A 403 -7.86 -1.18 -5.39
C ALA A 403 -7.56 0.19 -6.02
N GLU A 404 -8.43 1.17 -5.83
CA GLU A 404 -8.32 2.49 -6.46
C GLU A 404 -7.06 3.23 -6.03
N ASP A 405 -6.66 3.12 -4.77
CA ASP A 405 -5.58 3.89 -4.19
C ASP A 405 -4.67 3.11 -3.24
N SER A 406 -4.76 1.78 -3.27
CA SER A 406 -3.98 0.87 -2.43
C SER A 406 -4.14 1.13 -0.93
N ARG A 407 -5.18 1.87 -0.53
CA ARG A 407 -5.38 2.21 0.88
C ARG A 407 -5.62 0.96 1.69
N SER A 408 -5.03 0.93 2.87
CA SER A 408 -5.10 -0.22 3.75
C SER A 408 -5.62 0.17 5.13
N ARG A 409 -6.54 -0.64 5.65
CA ARG A 409 -7.16 -0.44 6.95
C ARG A 409 -7.16 -1.74 7.74
N ILE A 410 -7.07 -1.64 9.05
CA ILE A 410 -7.29 -2.73 9.99
C ILE A 410 -8.66 -2.54 10.63
N LEU A 411 -9.39 -3.64 10.80
CA LEU A 411 -10.64 -3.71 11.55
C LEU A 411 -10.49 -4.75 12.65
N PHE A 412 -10.75 -4.33 13.89
CA PHE A 412 -10.72 -5.16 15.08
C PHE A 412 -12.16 -5.38 15.55
N LEU A 413 -12.59 -6.64 15.60
CA LEU A 413 -13.91 -7.06 16.04
C LEU A 413 -13.77 -7.73 17.41
N THR A 414 -14.48 -7.22 18.41
CA THR A 414 -14.53 -7.81 19.75
C THR A 414 -15.96 -7.86 20.28
N GLN A 415 -16.15 -8.46 21.45
CA GLN A 415 -17.37 -8.31 22.25
C GLN A 415 -17.03 -7.63 23.57
N ASN A 416 -17.87 -6.70 24.00
CA ASN A 416 -17.74 -6.11 25.33
C ASN A 416 -18.34 -7.03 26.42
N ALA A 417 -18.21 -6.63 27.69
CA ALA A 417 -18.74 -7.40 28.83
C ALA A 417 -20.26 -7.66 28.77
N ASN A 418 -21.01 -6.85 28.02
CA ASN A 418 -22.45 -7.00 27.84
C ASN A 418 -22.81 -7.84 26.60
N GLY A 419 -21.83 -8.47 25.95
CA GLY A 419 -22.01 -9.26 24.72
C GLY A 419 -22.23 -8.43 23.44
N ARG A 420 -22.15 -7.10 23.52
CA ARG A 420 -22.29 -6.23 22.35
C ARG A 420 -21.02 -6.33 21.50
N LYS A 421 -21.22 -6.57 20.19
CA LYS A 421 -20.14 -6.55 19.19
C LYS A 421 -19.60 -5.13 19.02
N MET A 422 -18.31 -4.97 19.25
CA MET A 422 -17.56 -3.72 19.09
C MET A 422 -16.71 -3.79 17.82
N ARG A 423 -16.53 -2.65 17.15
CA ARG A 423 -15.82 -2.54 15.88
C ARG A 423 -14.83 -1.39 15.98
N HIS A 424 -13.55 -1.65 15.76
CA HIS A 424 -12.52 -0.62 15.82
C HIS A 424 -11.77 -0.59 14.49
N CYS A 425 -11.93 0.47 13.71
CA CYS A 425 -11.25 0.63 12.42
C CYS A 425 -10.15 1.67 12.50
N PHE A 426 -9.04 1.45 11.80
CA PHE A 426 -7.99 2.45 11.68
C PHE A 426 -7.19 2.27 10.37
N PRO A 427 -6.71 3.34 9.72
CA PRO A 427 -5.78 3.22 8.59
C PRO A 427 -4.42 2.70 9.05
N LEU A 428 -3.81 1.78 8.30
CA LEU A 428 -2.48 1.26 8.66
C LEU A 428 -1.41 2.35 8.66
N THR A 429 -1.53 3.34 7.77
CA THR A 429 -0.62 4.50 7.67
C THR A 429 -0.65 5.42 8.89
N GLY A 430 -1.69 5.32 9.73
CA GLY A 430 -1.82 6.05 10.99
C GLY A 430 -1.30 5.29 12.21
N LEU A 431 -0.77 4.08 12.04
CA LEU A 431 -0.28 3.22 13.12
C LEU A 431 1.22 2.99 13.02
N LYS A 432 1.89 2.85 14.16
CA LYS A 432 3.25 2.32 14.29
C LYS A 432 3.17 0.88 14.78
N PHE A 433 3.86 -0.03 14.11
CA PHE A 433 3.90 -1.43 14.52
C PHE A 433 5.16 -1.71 15.33
N LEU A 434 4.97 -2.18 16.56
CA LEU A 434 6.04 -2.47 17.51
C LEU A 434 5.94 -3.93 17.95
N ARG A 435 7.07 -4.64 17.97
CA ARG A 435 7.14 -5.94 18.62
C ARG A 435 7.44 -5.76 20.12
N THR A 436 6.77 -6.52 20.97
CA THR A 436 7.12 -6.65 22.39
C THR A 436 6.92 -8.09 22.83
N GLY A 437 8.02 -8.85 22.96
CA GLY A 437 7.96 -10.28 23.25
C GLY A 437 7.22 -11.06 22.16
N SER A 438 6.14 -11.76 22.56
CA SER A 438 5.22 -12.48 21.66
C SER A 438 4.03 -11.64 21.17
N CYS A 439 4.09 -10.32 21.33
CA CYS A 439 3.00 -9.41 20.96
C CYS A 439 3.40 -8.44 19.85
N LEU A 440 2.42 -8.08 19.02
CA LEU A 440 2.46 -6.88 18.18
C LEU A 440 1.60 -5.80 18.80
N GLN A 441 2.23 -4.68 19.14
CA GLN A 441 1.59 -3.47 19.58
C GLN A 441 1.40 -2.54 18.38
N LEU A 442 0.17 -2.08 18.19
CA LEU A 442 -0.20 -1.10 17.19
C LEU A 442 -0.44 0.20 17.93
N CYS A 443 0.41 1.20 17.71
CA CYS A 443 0.35 2.48 18.41
C CYS A 443 -0.07 3.60 17.45
N ARG A 444 -0.78 4.60 17.94
CA ARG A 444 -1.18 5.79 17.17
C ARG A 444 -0.62 7.05 17.82
N VAL A 445 -0.46 8.12 17.06
CA VAL A 445 -0.10 9.43 17.64
C VAL A 445 -1.30 10.00 18.41
N ASN A 446 -1.06 10.36 19.66
CA ASN A 446 -1.96 11.14 20.49
C ASN A 446 -1.90 12.60 20.03
N ARG A 447 -3.06 13.18 19.72
CA ARG A 447 -3.15 14.55 19.19
C ARG A 447 -2.93 15.63 20.25
N GLN A 448 -3.02 15.29 21.53
CA GLN A 448 -2.89 16.26 22.63
C GLN A 448 -1.43 16.53 22.98
N ASP A 449 -0.61 15.49 23.07
CA ASP A 449 0.80 15.58 23.51
C ASP A 449 1.81 15.11 22.45
N GLY A 450 1.34 14.60 21.30
CA GLY A 450 2.18 14.07 20.22
C GLY A 450 2.81 12.71 20.52
N GLN A 451 2.52 12.10 21.68
CA GLN A 451 3.10 10.82 22.10
C GLN A 451 2.41 9.63 21.42
N LEU A 452 2.96 8.43 21.59
CA LEU A 452 2.38 7.21 21.05
C LEU A 452 1.46 6.54 22.08
N ASP A 453 0.18 6.44 21.75
CA ASP A 453 -0.80 5.67 22.50
C ASP A 453 -0.96 4.27 21.91
N LEU A 454 -1.08 3.27 22.78
CA LEU A 454 -1.46 1.92 22.36
C LEU A 454 -2.89 1.92 21.80
N TRP A 455 -3.06 1.53 20.54
CA TRP A 455 -4.37 1.34 19.90
C TRP A 455 -4.82 -0.13 19.99
N ALA A 456 -3.92 -1.08 19.78
CA ALA A 456 -4.20 -2.50 19.99
C ALA A 456 -2.94 -3.28 20.37
N ASN A 457 -3.13 -4.36 21.12
CA ASN A 457 -2.12 -5.37 21.40
C ASN A 457 -2.63 -6.71 20.85
N LEU A 458 -1.82 -7.37 20.03
CA LEU A 458 -2.12 -8.68 19.44
C LEU A 458 -1.14 -9.71 20.01
N ARG A 459 -1.63 -10.68 20.76
CA ARG A 459 -0.81 -11.75 21.33
C ARG A 459 -0.73 -12.93 20.37
N PHE A 460 0.48 -13.41 20.12
CA PHE A 460 0.74 -14.58 19.31
C PHE A 460 1.29 -15.71 20.16
N THR A 461 0.84 -16.93 19.85
CA THR A 461 1.42 -18.16 20.41
C THR A 461 2.52 -18.72 19.52
N LEU A 462 2.44 -18.44 18.20
CA LEU A 462 3.40 -18.89 17.19
C LEU A 462 4.15 -17.69 16.60
N TYR A 463 5.46 -17.82 16.48
CA TYR A 463 6.32 -16.78 15.92
C TYR A 463 6.00 -16.50 14.46
N GLU A 464 5.77 -17.54 13.66
CA GLU A 464 5.52 -17.43 12.23
C GLU A 464 4.26 -16.59 11.95
N ARG A 465 3.19 -16.80 12.72
CA ARG A 465 1.95 -16.01 12.59
C ARG A 465 2.18 -14.52 12.89
N MET A 466 3.03 -14.23 13.88
CA MET A 466 3.38 -12.85 14.23
C MET A 466 4.16 -12.16 13.12
N VAL A 467 5.20 -12.81 12.61
CA VAL A 467 6.03 -12.29 11.50
C VAL A 467 5.18 -12.09 10.25
N LEU A 468 4.37 -13.09 9.86
CA LEU A 468 3.53 -12.98 8.66
C LEU A 468 2.55 -11.80 8.75
N LEU A 469 1.90 -11.60 9.91
CA LEU A 469 0.99 -10.47 10.07
C LEU A 469 1.77 -9.14 10.04
N TYR A 470 2.90 -9.05 10.74
CA TYR A 470 3.74 -7.85 10.75
C TYR A 470 4.21 -7.47 9.34
N CYS A 471 4.81 -8.41 8.62
CA CYS A 471 5.31 -8.18 7.26
C CYS A 471 4.17 -7.79 6.31
N THR A 472 3.01 -8.44 6.43
CA THR A 472 1.83 -8.11 5.62
C THR A 472 1.36 -6.69 5.88
N MET A 473 1.14 -6.31 7.15
CA MET A 473 0.70 -4.95 7.50
C MET A 473 1.73 -3.89 7.11
N SER A 474 3.02 -4.13 7.34
CA SER A 474 4.08 -3.17 7.01
C SER A 474 4.20 -2.98 5.49
N ALA A 475 4.08 -4.06 4.71
CA ALA A 475 4.07 -3.97 3.25
C ALA A 475 2.84 -3.24 2.71
N MET A 476 1.63 -3.59 3.17
CA MET A 476 0.39 -2.89 2.79
C MET A 476 0.44 -1.40 3.14
N LYS A 477 0.92 -1.07 4.35
CA LYS A 477 1.10 0.31 4.80
C LYS A 477 2.04 1.11 3.91
N ARG A 478 3.12 0.49 3.42
CA ARG A 478 4.14 1.14 2.58
C ARG A 478 3.75 1.23 1.11
N GLN A 479 2.79 0.40 0.68
CA GLN A 479 2.20 0.42 -0.66
C GLN A 479 0.95 1.31 -0.73
N ASP A 480 0.45 1.78 0.41
CA ASP A 480 -0.64 2.75 0.51
C ASP A 480 -0.23 4.09 -0.13
N ASN A 481 -1.06 4.63 -1.02
CA ASN A 481 -0.78 5.92 -1.67
C ASN A 481 -0.82 7.11 -0.70
N TYR A 482 -1.39 6.93 0.48
CA TYR A 482 -1.32 7.93 1.53
C TYR A 482 0.01 7.80 2.28
N PRO A 483 0.84 8.87 2.36
CA PRO A 483 2.14 8.78 2.99
C PRO A 483 2.01 8.48 4.48
N THR A 484 2.90 7.61 4.99
CA THR A 484 3.06 7.43 6.44
C THR A 484 3.69 8.67 7.04
N ALA A 485 3.09 9.21 8.12
CA ALA A 485 3.62 10.37 8.81
C ALA A 485 4.98 10.06 9.46
N ALA A 486 5.84 11.07 9.57
CA ALA A 486 7.12 10.95 10.28
C ALA A 486 6.90 10.49 11.73
N GLY A 487 7.76 9.60 12.23
CA GLY A 487 7.68 9.05 13.58
C GLY A 487 6.85 7.75 13.69
N LEU A 488 6.08 7.41 12.65
CA LEU A 488 5.32 6.16 12.54
C LEU A 488 6.09 5.06 11.79
N GLU A 489 7.42 5.09 11.81
CA GLU A 489 8.23 4.00 11.24
C GLU A 489 8.09 2.73 12.08
N ASP A 490 7.83 1.60 11.42
CA ASP A 490 7.63 0.32 12.10
C ASP A 490 8.94 -0.23 12.67
N PHE A 491 8.86 -0.95 13.78
CA PHE A 491 10.03 -1.51 14.45
C PHE A 491 9.73 -2.91 15.02
N PHE A 492 10.30 -3.94 14.39
CA PHE A 492 10.14 -5.33 14.83
C PHE A 492 11.23 -5.80 15.81
N GLN A 493 12.32 -5.03 15.91
CA GLN A 493 13.36 -5.27 16.91
C GLN A 493 12.99 -4.58 18.23
N PRO A 494 13.67 -4.87 19.35
CA PRO A 494 14.50 -6.04 19.57
C PRO A 494 13.65 -7.31 19.68
N GLY A 495 14.22 -8.44 19.29
CA GLY A 495 13.55 -9.75 19.47
C GLY A 495 14.18 -10.84 18.62
N GLU A 496 14.75 -10.46 17.49
CA GLU A 496 15.52 -11.36 16.65
C GLU A 496 17.02 -11.07 16.81
N LYS A 497 17.83 -12.07 16.50
CA LYS A 497 19.26 -11.94 16.28
C LYS A 497 19.51 -12.11 14.79
N GLU A 498 20.17 -11.14 14.17
CA GLU A 498 20.70 -11.31 12.82
C GLU A 498 21.89 -12.28 12.92
N GLU A 499 21.76 -13.47 12.33
CA GLU A 499 22.85 -14.45 12.26
C GLU A 499 23.74 -14.19 11.04
N PHE A 500 23.16 -13.65 9.96
CA PHE A 500 23.86 -13.32 8.72
C PHE A 500 23.17 -12.16 8.00
N GLY A 501 23.96 -11.34 7.31
CA GLY A 501 23.50 -10.29 6.40
C GLY A 501 24.38 -10.23 5.16
N GLY A 502 23.77 -10.17 3.98
CA GLY A 502 24.48 -10.09 2.69
C GLY A 502 23.65 -9.43 1.61
N GLU A 503 24.23 -9.24 0.43
CA GLU A 503 23.54 -8.67 -0.73
C GLU A 503 23.26 -9.76 -1.78
N ILE A 504 22.00 -9.83 -2.21
CA ILE A 504 21.56 -10.73 -3.28
C ILE A 504 21.11 -9.91 -4.48
N GLN A 505 21.21 -10.53 -5.65
CA GLN A 505 20.75 -9.95 -6.91
C GLN A 505 19.64 -10.82 -7.50
N ASP A 506 18.55 -10.16 -7.87
CA ASP A 506 17.47 -10.75 -8.66
C ASP A 506 17.22 -9.93 -9.92
N ASP A 507 17.53 -10.52 -11.08
CA ASP A 507 17.63 -9.82 -12.37
C ASP A 507 18.48 -8.54 -12.30
N ARG A 508 17.82 -7.36 -12.27
CA ARG A 508 18.45 -6.03 -12.19
C ARG A 508 18.35 -5.41 -10.80
N TYR A 509 17.70 -6.07 -9.86
CA TYR A 509 17.44 -5.55 -8.52
C TYR A 509 18.44 -6.11 -7.51
N LEU A 510 18.91 -5.22 -6.64
CA LEU A 510 19.71 -5.58 -5.48
C LEU A 510 18.83 -5.58 -4.23
N HIS A 511 18.98 -6.63 -3.42
CA HIS A 511 18.25 -6.80 -2.17
C HIS A 511 19.23 -7.05 -1.02
N ALA A 512 18.91 -6.50 0.14
CA ALA A 512 19.54 -6.91 1.38
C ALA A 512 18.86 -8.20 1.86
N PHE A 513 19.65 -9.24 2.05
CA PHE A 513 19.23 -10.56 2.50
C PHE A 513 19.75 -10.82 3.91
N ARG A 514 18.91 -11.35 4.79
CA ARG A 514 19.25 -11.60 6.19
C ARG A 514 18.75 -12.96 6.66
N ILE A 515 19.48 -13.56 7.59
CA ILE A 515 19.01 -14.67 8.41
C ILE A 515 18.71 -14.12 9.81
N PHE A 516 17.47 -14.24 10.23
CA PHE A 516 17.04 -13.89 11.58
C PHE A 516 16.74 -15.14 12.38
N ARG A 517 17.23 -15.18 13.62
CA ARG A 517 16.83 -16.16 14.64
C ARG A 517 16.10 -15.46 15.77
N ASP A 518 14.89 -15.91 16.06
CA ASP A 518 14.12 -15.41 17.19
C ASP A 518 14.77 -15.80 18.52
N ARG A 519 14.87 -14.86 19.46
CA ARG A 519 15.55 -15.09 20.74
C ARG A 519 14.74 -15.94 21.71
N ASP A 520 13.41 -15.95 21.61
CA ASP A 520 12.53 -16.68 22.52
C ASP A 520 12.14 -18.05 21.96
N SER A 521 11.48 -18.06 20.79
CA SER A 521 11.01 -19.29 20.13
C SER A 521 12.13 -20.09 19.47
N GLY A 522 13.27 -19.45 19.14
CA GLY A 522 14.36 -20.08 18.39
C GLY A 522 14.08 -20.25 16.89
N CYS A 523 12.93 -19.78 16.39
CA CYS A 523 12.57 -19.88 14.98
C CYS A 523 13.59 -19.13 14.10
N VAL A 524 13.95 -19.71 12.95
CA VAL A 524 14.88 -19.13 11.99
C VAL A 524 14.16 -18.83 10.68
N ARG A 525 14.34 -17.59 10.19
CA ARG A 525 13.75 -17.12 8.94
C ARG A 525 14.77 -16.41 8.07
N PHE A 526 14.55 -16.52 6.77
CA PHE A 526 15.16 -15.66 5.77
C PHE A 526 14.28 -14.44 5.53
N GLU A 527 14.90 -13.29 5.30
CA GLU A 527 14.24 -12.06 4.90
C GLU A 527 14.99 -11.41 3.73
N ALA A 528 14.24 -10.91 2.74
CA ALA A 528 14.78 -10.02 1.72
C ALA A 528 14.04 -8.68 1.70
N THR A 529 14.81 -7.60 1.61
CA THR A 529 14.32 -6.21 1.53
C THR A 529 15.00 -5.48 0.37
N PRO A 530 14.41 -4.44 -0.23
CA PRO A 530 15.09 -3.63 -1.24
C PRO A 530 16.39 -3.05 -0.67
N ARG A 531 17.48 -3.08 -1.45
CA ARG A 531 18.78 -2.60 -0.95
C ARG A 531 18.81 -1.10 -0.67
N ARG A 532 18.04 -0.32 -1.43
CA ARG A 532 17.98 1.15 -1.41
C ARG A 532 16.56 1.64 -1.68
N GLY A 533 16.35 2.94 -1.50
CA GLY A 533 15.10 3.62 -1.79
C GLY A 533 14.11 3.66 -0.62
N PRO A 534 12.91 4.22 -0.83
CA PRO A 534 11.91 4.44 0.23
C PRO A 534 11.40 3.17 0.89
N LEU A 535 11.51 2.02 0.21
CA LEU A 535 11.02 0.71 0.67
C LEU A 535 12.11 -0.15 1.30
N LYS A 536 13.31 0.39 1.57
CA LYS A 536 14.48 -0.40 2.07
C LYS A 536 14.26 -1.13 3.40
N THR A 537 13.22 -0.78 4.15
CA THR A 537 12.85 -1.43 5.41
C THR A 537 11.61 -2.31 5.28
N THR A 538 11.04 -2.41 4.08
CA THR A 538 9.81 -3.17 3.79
C THR A 538 10.21 -4.55 3.28
N PRO A 539 9.72 -5.65 3.87
CA PRO A 539 10.02 -6.99 3.40
C PRO A 539 9.41 -7.21 2.01
N ILE A 540 10.21 -7.73 1.08
CA ILE A 540 9.75 -8.22 -0.22
C ILE A 540 9.22 -9.64 -0.05
N TRP A 541 10.00 -10.47 0.65
CA TRP A 541 9.61 -11.82 1.00
C TRP A 541 10.31 -12.31 2.28
N THR A 542 9.70 -13.30 2.91
CA THR A 542 10.26 -14.04 4.05
C THR A 542 10.06 -15.54 3.85
N ALA A 543 10.91 -16.37 4.44
CA ALA A 543 10.71 -17.82 4.46
C ALA A 543 11.15 -18.41 5.80
N PHE A 544 10.38 -19.33 6.37
CA PHE A 544 10.74 -20.03 7.62
C PHE A 544 11.51 -21.30 7.29
N VAL A 545 12.66 -21.46 7.95
CA VAL A 545 13.68 -22.46 7.57
C VAL A 545 14.21 -23.25 8.77
N THR A 546 13.60 -23.10 9.94
CA THR A 546 13.96 -23.79 11.18
C THR A 546 14.07 -25.31 10.97
N GLN A 547 13.12 -25.91 10.26
CA GLN A 547 13.05 -27.35 10.01
C GLN A 547 14.22 -27.91 9.20
N TYR A 548 14.96 -27.04 8.50
CA TYR A 548 16.08 -27.43 7.65
C TYR A 548 17.45 -27.26 8.33
N ILE A 549 17.48 -26.76 9.56
CA ILE A 549 18.72 -26.62 10.32
C ILE A 549 19.30 -28.02 10.60
N GLY A 550 20.62 -28.15 10.42
CA GLY A 550 21.34 -29.43 10.46
C GLY A 550 21.24 -30.26 9.17
N GLN A 551 20.32 -29.96 8.24
CA GLN A 551 20.18 -30.70 6.98
C GLN A 551 21.16 -30.22 5.92
N ARG A 552 22.38 -30.78 5.91
CA ARG A 552 23.45 -30.36 4.96
C ARG A 552 23.11 -30.49 3.48
N ASN A 553 22.20 -31.41 3.13
CA ASN A 553 21.78 -31.66 1.76
C ASN A 553 20.55 -30.84 1.32
N TRP A 554 19.97 -30.01 2.22
CA TRP A 554 18.81 -29.18 1.91
C TRP A 554 19.14 -28.06 0.91
N MET A 555 20.34 -27.50 1.01
CA MET A 555 20.85 -26.49 0.08
C MET A 555 22.13 -26.97 -0.58
N LYS A 556 22.40 -26.51 -1.80
CA LYS A 556 23.65 -26.77 -2.50
C LYS A 556 24.11 -25.55 -3.29
N ARG A 557 25.41 -25.32 -3.34
CA ARG A 557 26.00 -24.29 -4.21
C ARG A 557 26.06 -24.82 -5.64
N VAL A 558 25.43 -24.10 -6.58
CA VAL A 558 25.34 -24.48 -8.01
C VAL A 558 26.14 -23.56 -8.93
N GLY A 559 26.74 -22.51 -8.38
CA GLY A 559 27.67 -21.60 -9.05
C GLY A 559 28.48 -20.82 -8.01
N PRO A 560 29.41 -19.93 -8.42
CA PRO A 560 30.23 -19.18 -7.47
C PRO A 560 29.37 -18.31 -6.52
N CYS A 561 28.29 -17.70 -7.00
CA CYS A 561 27.45 -16.86 -6.16
C CYS A 561 26.04 -17.43 -5.94
N THR A 562 25.72 -18.61 -6.47
CA THR A 562 24.35 -19.12 -6.51
C THR A 562 24.16 -20.36 -5.64
N VAL A 563 23.18 -20.31 -4.76
CA VAL A 563 22.73 -21.40 -3.91
C VAL A 563 21.34 -21.86 -4.38
N GLN A 564 21.15 -23.17 -4.52
CA GLN A 564 19.88 -23.80 -4.83
C GLN A 564 19.33 -24.49 -3.58
N PHE A 565 18.03 -24.31 -3.32
CA PHE A 565 17.32 -25.01 -2.25
C PHE A 565 16.55 -26.21 -2.78
N ARG A 566 16.54 -27.32 -2.04
CA ARG A 566 15.74 -28.51 -2.35
C ARG A 566 14.26 -28.21 -2.21
N GLU A 567 13.89 -27.52 -1.14
CA GLU A 567 12.54 -27.10 -0.82
C GLU A 567 12.60 -25.73 -0.15
N LEU A 568 11.72 -24.81 -0.52
CA LEU A 568 11.62 -23.51 0.13
C LEU A 568 10.20 -23.01 -0.08
N HIS A 569 9.63 -22.42 0.96
CA HIS A 569 8.31 -21.81 0.90
C HIS A 569 8.42 -20.31 1.22
N PRO A 570 8.63 -19.46 0.20
CA PRO A 570 8.68 -18.01 0.39
C PRO A 570 7.26 -17.39 0.40
N TYR A 571 7.05 -16.47 1.33
CA TYR A 571 5.88 -15.59 1.40
C TYR A 571 6.20 -14.25 0.75
N MET A 572 5.47 -13.88 -0.30
CA MET A 572 5.72 -12.67 -1.10
C MET A 572 4.79 -11.54 -0.68
N PHE A 573 5.34 -10.36 -0.37
CA PHE A 573 4.60 -9.20 0.15
C PHE A 573 4.41 -8.07 -0.87
N CYS A 574 4.54 -8.39 -2.17
CA CYS A 574 4.27 -7.44 -3.25
C CYS A 574 3.77 -8.18 -4.48
N GLU A 575 3.05 -7.46 -5.33
CA GLU A 575 2.53 -7.99 -6.58
C GLU A 575 3.63 -8.06 -7.65
N GLY A 576 3.61 -9.11 -8.47
CA GLY A 576 4.48 -9.26 -9.63
C GLY A 576 5.91 -9.73 -9.34
N TYR A 577 6.40 -9.65 -8.10
CA TYR A 577 7.72 -10.19 -7.74
C TYR A 577 7.67 -11.72 -7.61
N ARG A 578 8.66 -12.40 -8.20
CA ARG A 578 8.80 -13.85 -8.16
C ARG A 578 10.26 -14.22 -7.90
N LEU A 579 10.49 -15.07 -6.90
CA LEU A 579 11.83 -15.52 -6.56
C LEU A 579 12.32 -16.47 -7.65
N ARG A 580 13.53 -16.25 -8.17
CA ARG A 580 14.07 -17.03 -9.27
C ARG A 580 14.06 -18.55 -8.97
N LYS A 581 13.64 -19.30 -9.99
CA LYS A 581 13.68 -20.77 -10.03
C LYS A 581 14.61 -21.22 -11.15
N GLY A 582 15.39 -22.27 -10.90
CA GLY A 582 16.20 -22.90 -11.92
C GLY A 582 15.36 -23.75 -12.88
N PRO A 583 15.99 -24.35 -13.92
CA PRO A 583 15.30 -25.21 -14.88
C PRO A 583 14.56 -26.40 -14.26
N THR A 584 15.00 -26.84 -13.08
CA THR A 584 14.36 -27.93 -12.32
C THR A 584 13.19 -27.46 -11.45
N GLY A 585 12.74 -26.20 -11.56
CA GLY A 585 11.70 -25.60 -10.73
C GLY A 585 12.11 -25.27 -9.28
N LYS A 586 13.36 -25.53 -8.90
CA LYS A 586 13.88 -25.29 -7.54
C LYS A 586 14.32 -23.83 -7.36
N TYR A 587 14.06 -23.27 -6.19
CA TYR A 587 14.43 -21.90 -5.87
C TYR A 587 15.95 -21.70 -5.85
N LEU A 588 16.37 -20.56 -6.39
CA LEU A 588 17.75 -20.10 -6.46
C LEU A 588 17.89 -18.78 -5.70
N LEU A 589 19.00 -18.64 -4.99
CA LEU A 589 19.44 -17.38 -4.38
C LEU A 589 20.81 -17.04 -4.93
N THR A 590 20.94 -15.87 -5.55
CA THR A 590 22.18 -15.41 -6.16
C THR A 590 22.72 -14.23 -5.38
N PHE A 591 23.86 -14.42 -4.72
CA PHE A 591 24.60 -13.37 -4.03
C PHE A 591 25.38 -12.51 -5.03
N THR A 592 25.73 -11.29 -4.64
CA THR A 592 26.61 -10.45 -5.46
C THR A 592 28.06 -10.89 -5.39
N THR A 593 28.48 -11.53 -4.30
CA THR A 593 29.83 -12.06 -4.12
C THR A 593 29.82 -13.57 -3.86
N ALA A 594 30.89 -14.23 -4.28
CA ALA A 594 31.10 -15.65 -4.02
C ALA A 594 31.40 -15.94 -2.54
N ASP A 595 31.88 -14.93 -1.81
CA ASP A 595 32.22 -15.01 -0.41
C ASP A 595 30.95 -14.98 0.46
N ASP A 596 30.00 -14.08 0.18
CA ASP A 596 28.69 -14.04 0.85
C ASP A 596 27.94 -15.35 0.67
N ALA A 597 27.97 -15.94 -0.53
CA ALA A 597 27.35 -17.25 -0.76
C ALA A 597 27.95 -18.36 0.09
N ARG A 598 29.28 -18.32 0.32
CA ARG A 598 29.98 -19.30 1.18
C ARG A 598 29.65 -19.04 2.64
N GLN A 599 29.81 -17.81 3.11
CA GLN A 599 29.51 -17.40 4.49
C GLN A 599 28.06 -17.68 4.87
N PHE A 600 27.10 -17.43 3.97
CA PHE A 600 25.69 -17.75 4.15
C PHE A 600 25.49 -19.24 4.48
N MET A 601 26.07 -20.13 3.67
CA MET A 601 25.95 -21.58 3.88
C MET A 601 26.64 -21.99 5.18
N ASP A 602 27.87 -21.51 5.41
CA ASP A 602 28.64 -21.82 6.60
C ASP A 602 27.89 -21.38 7.86
N VAL A 603 27.44 -20.12 7.93
CA VAL A 603 26.66 -19.60 9.06
C VAL A 603 25.41 -20.45 9.27
N PHE A 604 24.61 -20.69 8.22
CA PHE A 604 23.37 -21.47 8.37
C PHE A 604 23.62 -22.86 8.95
N HIS A 605 24.68 -23.55 8.53
CA HIS A 605 25.04 -24.87 9.06
C HIS A 605 25.54 -24.84 10.51
N HIS A 606 26.00 -23.70 11.01
CA HIS A 606 26.43 -23.51 12.40
C HIS A 606 25.34 -22.95 13.30
N ILE A 607 24.18 -22.55 12.76
CA ILE A 607 23.04 -22.13 13.59
C ILE A 607 22.61 -23.33 14.44
N ARG A 608 22.56 -23.10 15.75
CA ARG A 608 21.98 -24.04 16.71
C ARG A 608 20.60 -23.55 17.11
N THR A 609 19.59 -24.36 16.84
CA THR A 609 18.28 -24.24 17.48
C THR A 609 18.33 -24.90 18.84
N ARG A 610 17.40 -24.51 19.72
CA ARG A 610 17.25 -25.17 21.02
C ARG A 610 16.71 -26.58 20.86
#